data_AF-A0A962RKQ3-F1
#
_entry.id   AF-A0A962RKQ3-F1
#
_cell.length_a   1.000
_cell.length_b   1.000
_cell.length_c   1.000
_cell.angle_alpha   90.00
_cell.angle_beta   90.00
_cell.angle_gamma   90.00
#
_symmetry.space_group_name_H-M   'P 1'
#
loop_
_entity.id
_entity.type
_entity.pdbx_description
1 polymer ?
#
loop_
_entity_poly.entity_id
_entity_poly.type
_entity_poly.pdbx_seq_one_letter_code
_entity_poly.pdbx_strand_id
1 'polypeptide(L)' 'MYSLHLTEEAEEDLSNIWFYTCQAWSVRQADSYLDELYASLAPLQRNPELG' A
#
# COMPACT_ATOMS: atom_id res chain seq x y z
N MET A 1 -17.63 8.80 -5.30
CA MET A 1 -16.36 8.38 -4.67
C MET A 1 -16.57 6.96 -4.21
N TYR A 2 -15.76 6.05 -4.71
CA TYR A 2 -15.82 4.62 -4.40
C TYR A 2 -15.03 4.34 -3.13
N SER A 3 -15.45 3.30 -2.40
CA SER A 3 -14.67 2.77 -1.28
C SER A 3 -13.64 1.78 -1.81
N LEU A 4 -12.40 1.93 -1.37
CA LEU A 4 -11.34 0.96 -1.64
C LEU A 4 -11.37 -0.11 -0.56
N HIS A 5 -11.39 -1.37 -0.98
CA HIS A 5 -11.34 -2.53 -0.11
C HIS A 5 -10.19 -3.41 -0.56
N LEU A 6 -9.34 -3.82 0.38
CA LEU A 6 -8.28 -4.78 0.15
C LEU A 6 -8.82 -6.19 0.42
N THR A 7 -8.32 -7.17 -0.33
CA THR A 7 -8.51 -8.57 0.05
C THR A 7 -7.54 -8.93 1.16
N GLU A 8 -7.78 -10.05 1.85
CA GLU A 8 -6.88 -10.55 2.89
C GLU A 8 -5.47 -10.78 2.34
N GLU A 9 -5.36 -11.32 1.13
CA GLU A 9 -4.08 -11.55 0.47
C GLU A 9 -3.34 -10.23 0.16
N ALA A 10 -4.08 -9.18 -0.24
CA ALA A 10 -3.47 -7.88 -0.48
C ALA A 10 -2.97 -7.23 0.83
N GLU A 11 -3.65 -7.44 1.96
CA GLU A 11 -3.17 -6.99 3.26
C GLU A 11 -1.92 -7.77 3.73
N GLU A 12 -1.88 -9.08 3.45
CA GLU A 12 -0.70 -9.92 3.70
C GLU A 12 0.50 -9.47 2.86
N ASP A 13 0.28 -9.19 1.57
CA ASP A 13 1.31 -8.67 0.67
C ASP A 13 1.89 -7.33 1.17
N LEU A 14 1.03 -6.39 1.58
CA LEU A 14 1.48 -5.11 2.15
C LEU A 14 2.29 -5.31 3.44
N SER A 15 1.88 -6.26 4.28
CA SER A 15 2.60 -6.62 5.51
C SER A 15 3.99 -7.19 5.19
N ASN A 16 4.07 -8.11 4.23
CA ASN A 16 5.32 -8.72 3.78
C ASN A 16 6.27 -7.67 3.17
N ILE A 17 5.74 -6.75 2.36
CA ILE A 17 6.50 -5.61 1.82
C ILE A 17 7.06 -4.74 2.94
N TRP A 18 6.24 -4.40 3.95
CA TRP A 18 6.69 -3.59 5.08
C TRP A 18 7.79 -4.30 5.88
N PHE A 19 7.61 -5.59 6.22
CA PHE A 19 8.60 -6.37 6.97
C PHE A 19 9.93 -6.51 6.22
N TYR A 20 9.87 -6.77 4.91
CA TYR A 20 11.08 -6.82 4.09
C TYR A 20 11.78 -5.47 4.06
N THR A 21 11.04 -4.39 3.82
CA THR A 21 11.57 -3.02 3.74
C THR A 21 12.20 -2.58 5.06
N CYS A 22 11.57 -2.96 6.18
CA CYS A 22 12.08 -2.69 7.52
C CYS A 22 13.42 -3.40 7.76
N GLN A 23 13.52 -4.67 7.37
CA GLN A 23 14.75 -5.46 7.54
C GLN A 23 15.88 -5.01 6.61
N ALA A 24 15.55 -4.63 5.36
CA ALA A 24 16.53 -4.26 4.36
C ALA A 24 17.06 -2.83 4.52
N TRP A 25 16.23 -1.89 4.98
CA TRP A 25 16.59 -0.48 5.06
C TRP A 25 16.38 0.12 6.45
N SER A 26 15.14 0.32 6.88
CA SER A 26 14.79 0.78 8.23
C SER A 26 13.27 0.82 8.42
N VAL A 27 12.81 0.88 9.67
CA VAL A 27 11.39 1.13 10.02
C VAL A 27 10.84 2.37 9.31
N ARG A 28 11.59 3.48 9.34
CA ARG A 28 11.18 4.73 8.69
C ARG A 28 10.94 4.56 7.19
N GLN A 29 11.75 3.74 6.55
CA GLN A 29 11.62 3.46 5.12
C GLN A 29 10.45 2.54 4.83
N ALA A 30 10.18 1.58 5.70
CA ALA A 30 8.99 0.74 5.62
C ALA A 30 7.70 1.58 5.73
N ASP A 31 7.64 2.49 6.71
CA ASP A 31 6.49 3.38 6.91
C ASP A 31 6.29 4.29 5.70
N SER A 32 7.35 4.98 5.25
CA SER A 32 7.28 5.88 4.09
C SER A 32 6.85 5.16 2.83
N TYR A 33 7.37 3.95 2.59
CA TYR A 33 7.04 3.19 1.39
C TYR A 33 5.59 2.68 1.42
N LEU A 34 5.09 2.28 2.59
CA LEU A 34 3.70 1.87 2.75
C LEU A 34 2.73 3.05 2.53
N ASP A 35 3.07 4.24 3.04
CA ASP A 35 2.30 5.47 2.78
C ASP A 35 2.24 5.80 1.27
N GLU A 36 3.36 5.66 0.55
CA GLU A 36 3.43 5.87 -0.90
C GLU A 36 2.52 4.89 -1.67
N LEU A 37 2.50 3.61 -1.26
CA LEU A 37 1.59 2.62 -1.86
C LEU A 37 0.13 3.02 -1.65
N TYR A 38 -0.28 3.40 -0.43
CA TYR A 38 -1.65 3.86 -0.19
C TYR A 38 -2.00 5.15 -0.96
N ALA A 39 -1.05 6.10 -1.05
CA ALA A 39 -1.23 7.31 -1.83
C ALA A 39 -1.42 7.01 -3.32
N SER A 40 -0.76 5.98 -3.84
CA SER A 40 -0.90 5.53 -5.23
C SER A 40 -2.30 4.95 -5.53
N LEU A 41 -2.98 4.40 -4.52
CA LEU A 41 -4.33 3.83 -4.64
C LEU A 41 -5.43 4.89 -4.50
N ALA A 42 -5.16 6.02 -3.85
CA ALA A 42 -6.17 7.06 -3.60
C ALA A 42 -6.89 7.59 -4.87
N PRO A 43 -6.23 7.77 -6.03
CA PRO A 43 -6.90 8.18 -7.26
C PRO A 43 -7.98 7.21 -7.76
N LEU A 44 -7.83 5.91 -7.50
CA LEU A 44 -8.78 4.87 -7.93
C LEU A 44 -10.17 5.06 -7.34
N GLN A 45 -10.26 5.65 -6.14
CA GLN A 45 -11.54 5.96 -5.50
C GLN A 45 -12.36 7.01 -6.25
N ARG A 46 -11.71 7.81 -7.11
CA ARG A 46 -12.35 8.84 -7.93
C ARG A 46 -12.51 8.38 -9.39
N ASN A 47 -11.59 7.56 -9.87
CA ASN A 47 -11.55 7.05 -11.22
C ASN A 47 -11.11 5.57 -11.17
N PRO A 48 -12.04 4.62 -11.02
CA PRO A 48 -11.73 3.19 -10.94
C PRO A 48 -11.15 2.61 -12.23
N GLU A 49 -11.36 3.27 -13.37
CA GLU A 49 -10.80 2.89 -14.66
C GLU A 49 -9.34 3.35 -14.87
N LEU A 50 -8.77 4.07 -13.90
CA LEU A 50 -7.35 4.40 -13.87
C LEU A 50 -6.55 3.12 -13.52
N GLY A 51 -5.78 2.59 -14.47
CA GLY A 51 -4.99 1.37 -14.28
C GLY A 51 -4.07 1.08 -15.45
#